data_AF-A0A1K1T0Q4-F1
#
_entry.id   AF-A0A1K1T0Q4-F1
#
_cell.length_a   1.000
_cell.length_b   1.000
_cell.length_c   1.000
_cell.angle_alpha   90.00
_cell.angle_beta   90.00
_cell.angle_gamma   90.00
#
_symmetry.space_group_name_H-M   'P 1'
#
loop_
_entity.id
_entity.type
_entity.pdbx_description
1 polymer ?
#
loop_
_entity_poly.entity_id
_entity_poly.type
_entity_poly.pdbx_seq_one_letter_code
_entity_poly.pdbx_strand_id
1 'polypeptide(L)'
;MALSNASIPLIHALNKCLEYFGGVLVHFKTDNMKQVVVQPCPYEPLFTDALQQWALHYNIAMLVARVRKPKEKAPVENEVKIAYHRIYAPLRNEIFFSIEEINAVISKQLEIHTHKLFQGKDYIRKQLFEKNEKSMLQSLPPSPLS
;
A
#
# COMPACT_ATOMS: atom_id res chain seq x y z
N MET A 1 18.77 13.45 13.58
CA MET A 1 18.13 12.26 14.19
C MET A 1 17.93 11.23 13.10
N ALA A 2 18.71 10.15 13.08
CA ALA A 2 18.44 9.00 12.23
C ALA A 2 17.25 8.24 12.85
N LEU A 3 16.19 8.00 12.09
CA LEU A 3 15.07 7.14 12.51
C LEU A 3 15.64 5.75 12.83
N SER A 4 15.70 5.40 14.11
CA SER A 4 16.42 4.20 14.60
C SER A 4 15.75 2.87 14.23
N ASN A 5 14.59 2.87 13.56
CA ASN A 5 13.96 1.68 12.96
C ASN A 5 13.06 2.09 11.78
N ALA A 6 13.54 1.96 10.55
CA ALA A 6 12.78 2.26 9.33
C ALA A 6 11.54 1.34 9.13
N SER A 7 11.44 0.24 9.87
CA SER A 7 10.30 -0.70 9.83
C SER A 7 9.03 -0.15 10.49
N ILE A 8 9.14 0.71 11.51
CA ILE A 8 7.99 1.23 12.27
C ILE A 8 7.10 2.12 11.38
N PRO A 9 7.63 3.10 10.61
CA PRO A 9 6.82 3.86 9.67
C PRO A 9 6.12 2.99 8.63
N LEU A 10 6.74 1.89 8.19
CA LEU A 10 6.17 1.00 7.18
C LEU A 10 4.96 0.24 7.73
N ILE A 11 5.07 -0.36 8.91
CA ILE A 11 3.94 -1.09 9.54
C ILE A 11 2.76 -0.14 9.77
N HIS A 12 3.02 1.07 10.26
CA HIS A 12 1.98 2.07 10.45
C HIS A 12 1.26 2.39 9.12
N ALA A 13 2.01 2.59 8.03
CA ALA A 13 1.44 2.83 6.72
C ALA A 13 0.63 1.63 6.19
N LEU A 14 1.11 0.40 6.41
CA LEU A 14 0.39 -0.82 6.04
C LEU A 14 -0.92 -0.97 6.81
N ASN A 15 -0.94 -0.69 8.12
CA ASN A 15 -2.17 -0.70 8.92
C ASN A 15 -3.18 0.31 8.40
N LYS A 16 -2.75 1.55 8.11
CA LYS A 16 -3.60 2.58 7.49
C LYS A 16 -4.15 2.16 6.14
N CYS A 17 -3.39 1.39 5.38
CA CYS A 17 -3.80 0.83 4.10
C CYS A 17 -4.93 -0.21 4.28
N LEU A 18 -4.77 -1.15 5.22
CA LEU A 18 -5.81 -2.13 5.57
C LEU A 18 -7.10 -1.46 6.07
N GLU A 19 -6.96 -0.44 6.93
CA GLU A 19 -8.07 0.39 7.40
C GLU A 19 -8.80 1.07 6.23
N TYR A 20 -8.05 1.64 5.27
CA TYR A 20 -8.62 2.30 4.10
C TYR A 20 -9.44 1.34 3.22
N PHE A 21 -8.94 0.13 2.97
CA PHE A 21 -9.66 -0.89 2.20
C PHE A 21 -10.80 -1.54 3.01
N GLY A 22 -10.82 -1.35 4.33
CA GLY A 22 -11.86 -1.87 5.23
C GLY A 22 -11.77 -3.39 5.46
N GLY A 23 -10.59 -3.98 5.29
CA GLY A 23 -10.41 -5.42 5.35
C GLY A 23 -8.97 -5.86 5.15
N VAL A 24 -8.74 -7.14 5.35
CA VAL A 24 -7.42 -7.77 5.27
C VAL A 24 -7.28 -8.58 4.00
N LEU A 25 -6.20 -8.34 3.25
CA LEU A 25 -5.83 -9.10 2.06
C LEU A 25 -5.26 -10.48 2.40
N VAL A 26 -5.52 -11.48 1.56
CA VAL A 26 -4.96 -12.83 1.74
C VAL A 26 -3.47 -12.89 1.44
N HIS A 27 -3.00 -12.13 0.43
CA HIS A 27 -1.62 -12.18 -0.04
C HIS A 27 -1.02 -10.78 -0.13
N PHE A 28 0.09 -10.55 0.57
CA PHE A 28 0.87 -9.32 0.48
C PHE A 28 2.11 -9.56 -0.36
N LYS A 29 2.23 -8.85 -1.48
CA LYS A 29 3.39 -8.97 -2.35
C LYS A 29 4.22 -7.70 -2.32
N THR A 30 5.51 -7.87 -2.10
CA THR A 30 6.48 -6.78 -2.00
C THR A 30 7.69 -7.03 -2.89
N ASP A 31 8.45 -5.97 -3.15
CA ASP A 31 9.76 -6.10 -3.76
C ASP A 31 10.82 -6.54 -2.73
N ASN A 32 12.08 -6.63 -3.16
CA ASN A 32 13.20 -6.97 -2.29
C ASN A 32 13.75 -5.76 -1.50
N MET A 33 12.88 -4.85 -1.03
CA MET A 33 13.33 -3.72 -0.21
C MET A 33 13.91 -4.21 1.12
N LYS A 34 15.05 -3.65 1.53
CA LYS A 34 15.75 -4.04 2.78
C LYS A 34 14.92 -3.86 4.06
N GLN A 35 13.89 -3.01 4.02
CA GLN A 35 12.97 -2.81 5.16
C GLN A 35 12.02 -4.00 5.36
N VAL A 36 11.83 -4.80 4.32
CA VAL A 36 10.87 -5.91 4.27
C VAL A 36 11.60 -7.24 4.20
N VAL A 37 12.63 -7.34 3.34
CA VAL A 37 13.37 -8.56 3.05
C VAL A 37 14.76 -8.48 3.65
N VAL A 38 15.05 -9.40 4.57
CA VAL A 38 16.38 -9.60 5.17
C VAL A 38 17.27 -10.38 4.19
N GLN A 39 16.73 -11.47 3.63
CA GLN A 39 17.44 -12.29 2.64
C GLN A 39 16.50 -12.62 1.48
N PRO A 40 16.79 -12.12 0.26
CA PRO A 40 15.99 -12.46 -0.91
C PRO A 40 16.26 -13.90 -1.32
N CYS A 41 15.24 -14.75 -1.31
CA CYS A 41 15.30 -16.12 -1.79
C CYS A 41 14.12 -16.36 -2.76
N PRO A 42 14.34 -17.01 -3.92
CA PRO A 42 13.27 -17.31 -4.87
C PRO A 42 12.17 -18.25 -4.34
N TYR A 43 12.45 -19.01 -3.27
CA TYR A 43 11.58 -20.05 -2.73
C TYR A 43 11.10 -19.74 -1.31
N GLU A 44 11.99 -19.31 -0.41
CA GLU A 44 11.66 -18.94 0.99
C GLU A 44 12.36 -17.61 1.36
N PRO A 45 11.80 -16.46 0.99
CA PRO A 45 12.36 -15.17 1.38
C PRO A 45 12.29 -15.00 2.90
N LEU A 46 13.37 -14.53 3.50
CA LEU A 46 13.39 -14.17 4.91
C LEU A 46 12.95 -12.72 5.08
N PHE A 47 11.83 -12.50 5.77
CA PHE A 47 11.31 -11.18 6.10
C PHE A 47 11.82 -10.69 7.44
N THR A 48 11.76 -9.38 7.69
CA THR A 48 12.09 -8.81 9.01
C THR A 48 11.10 -9.29 10.07
N ASP A 49 11.56 -9.47 11.32
CA ASP A 49 10.71 -9.95 12.43
C ASP A 49 9.43 -9.14 12.58
N ALA A 50 9.54 -7.81 12.46
CA ALA A 50 8.41 -6.91 12.56
C ALA A 50 7.35 -7.17 11.47
N LEU A 51 7.78 -7.47 10.24
CA LEU A 51 6.86 -7.76 9.15
C LEU A 51 6.29 -9.18 9.23
N GLN A 52 7.07 -10.14 9.74
CA GLN A 52 6.55 -11.47 10.06
C GLN A 52 5.46 -11.41 11.12
N GLN A 53 5.68 -10.64 12.20
CA GLN A 53 4.67 -10.40 13.24
C GLN A 53 3.42 -9.72 12.66
N TRP A 54 3.59 -8.75 11.77
CA TRP A 54 2.48 -8.10 11.08
C TRP A 54 1.68 -9.07 10.22
N ALA A 55 2.35 -9.87 9.40
CA ALA A 55 1.71 -10.89 8.58
C ALA A 55 0.96 -11.93 9.43
N LEU A 56 1.53 -12.35 10.55
CA LEU A 56 0.88 -13.27 11.49
C LEU A 56 -0.35 -12.66 12.15
N HIS A 57 -0.26 -11.41 12.63
CA HIS A 57 -1.37 -10.71 13.30
C HIS A 57 -2.60 -10.56 12.39
N TYR A 58 -2.36 -10.27 11.12
CA TYR A 58 -3.42 -10.10 10.12
C TYR A 58 -3.71 -11.38 9.32
N ASN A 59 -3.02 -12.51 9.59
CA ASN A 59 -3.17 -13.76 8.83
C ASN A 59 -2.97 -13.57 7.30
N ILE A 60 -1.89 -12.89 6.93
CA ILE A 60 -1.53 -12.54 5.56
C ILE A 60 -0.37 -13.41 5.08
N ALA A 61 -0.50 -14.04 3.91
CA ALA A 61 0.61 -14.72 3.26
C ALA A 61 1.54 -13.71 2.55
N MET A 62 2.80 -13.63 2.97
CA MET A 62 3.78 -12.73 2.34
C MET A 62 4.48 -13.39 1.14
N LEU A 63 4.60 -12.63 0.06
CA LEU A 63 5.24 -13.04 -1.19
C LEU A 63 6.27 -11.99 -1.63
N VAL A 64 7.38 -12.46 -2.18
CA VAL A 64 8.42 -11.61 -2.76
C VAL A 64 8.36 -11.67 -4.28
N ALA A 65 8.50 -10.52 -4.95
CA ALA A 65 8.63 -10.47 -6.39
C ALA A 65 9.90 -11.21 -6.87
N ARG A 66 9.75 -12.05 -7.90
CA ARG A 66 10.87 -12.87 -8.41
C ARG A 66 12.01 -11.98 -8.90
N VAL A 67 13.22 -12.25 -8.40
CA VAL A 67 14.44 -11.59 -8.87
C VAL A 67 14.62 -11.89 -10.37
N ARG A 68 14.88 -10.88 -11.20
CA ARG A 68 15.18 -10.99 -12.65
C ARG A 68 14.02 -11.42 -13.57
N LYS A 69 12.75 -11.39 -13.12
CA LYS A 69 11.57 -11.52 -14.01
C LYS A 69 10.64 -10.30 -13.88
N PRO A 70 10.87 -9.22 -14.66
CA PRO A 70 10.30 -7.89 -14.41
C PRO A 70 8.82 -7.71 -14.78
N LYS A 71 8.12 -8.74 -15.29
CA LYS A 71 6.76 -8.59 -15.85
C LYS A 71 5.72 -8.09 -14.85
N GLU A 72 5.90 -8.40 -13.56
CA GLU A 72 4.94 -8.03 -12.51
C GLU A 72 5.16 -6.59 -11.99
N LYS A 73 6.29 -5.97 -12.34
CA LYS A 73 6.70 -4.67 -11.79
C LYS A 73 6.15 -3.49 -12.59
N ALA A 74 6.03 -3.64 -13.91
CA ALA A 74 5.57 -2.57 -14.81
C ALA A 74 4.19 -1.99 -14.45
N PRO A 75 3.17 -2.80 -14.07
CA PRO A 75 1.88 -2.25 -13.64
C PRO A 75 2.00 -1.39 -12.38
N VAL A 76 2.76 -1.86 -11.38
CA VAL A 76 2.95 -1.14 -10.11
C VAL A 76 3.69 0.17 -10.34
N GLU A 77 4.77 0.17 -11.12
CA GLU A 77 5.54 1.38 -11.43
C GLU A 77 4.68 2.43 -12.17
N ASN A 78 3.80 1.98 -13.06
CA ASN A 78 2.88 2.88 -13.75
C ASN A 78 1.86 3.49 -12.79
N GLU A 79 1.28 2.71 -11.88
CA GLU A 79 0.35 3.24 -10.87
C GLU A 79 1.04 4.20 -9.90
N VAL A 80 2.29 3.92 -9.48
CA VAL A 80 3.10 4.85 -8.69
C VAL A 80 3.28 6.16 -9.45
N LYS A 81 3.65 6.10 -10.74
CA LYS A 81 3.76 7.30 -11.58
C LYS A 81 2.44 8.06 -11.65
N ILE A 82 1.31 7.38 -11.80
CA ILE A 82 -0.01 8.00 -11.84
C ILE A 82 -0.33 8.69 -10.51
N ALA A 83 -0.02 8.07 -9.37
CA ALA A 83 -0.20 8.66 -8.05
C ALA A 83 0.64 9.94 -7.89
N TYR A 84 1.91 9.95 -8.32
CA TYR A 84 2.72 11.18 -8.35
C TYR A 84 2.07 12.30 -9.16
N HIS A 85 1.56 11.99 -10.36
CA HIS A 85 0.98 13.01 -11.23
C HIS A 85 -0.39 13.50 -10.76
N ARG A 86 -1.20 12.64 -10.12
CA ARG A 86 -2.58 12.96 -9.77
C ARG A 86 -2.77 13.40 -8.34
N ILE A 87 -1.87 13.01 -7.44
CA ILE A 87 -1.94 13.35 -6.01
C ILE A 87 -0.89 14.40 -5.68
N TYR A 88 0.39 14.14 -5.97
CA TYR A 88 1.48 15.04 -5.55
C TYR A 88 1.61 16.28 -6.44
N ALA A 89 1.54 16.13 -7.77
CA ALA A 89 1.76 17.26 -8.67
C ALA A 89 0.77 18.42 -8.48
N PRO A 90 -0.53 18.23 -8.20
CA PRO A 90 -1.44 19.32 -7.86
C PRO A 90 -1.00 20.12 -6.63
N LEU A 91 -0.35 19.47 -5.66
CA LEU A 91 0.00 20.05 -4.36
C LEU A 91 1.38 20.71 -4.34
N ARG A 92 2.14 20.64 -5.45
CA ARG A 92 3.55 21.05 -5.52
C ARG A 92 3.85 22.51 -5.18
N ASN A 93 2.84 23.37 -5.23
CA ASN A 93 2.95 24.81 -4.96
C ASN A 93 2.20 25.22 -3.68
N GLU A 94 1.68 24.26 -2.92
CA GLU A 94 1.02 24.51 -1.64
C GLU A 94 2.02 24.39 -0.49
N ILE A 95 1.84 25.20 0.55
CA ILE A 95 2.65 25.17 1.76
C ILE A 95 1.74 24.69 2.89
N PHE A 96 2.23 23.72 3.64
CA PHE A 96 1.52 23.13 4.77
C PHE A 96 2.33 23.33 6.05
N PHE A 97 1.63 23.51 7.17
CA PHE A 97 2.24 23.81 8.47
C PHE A 97 2.07 22.66 9.47
N SER A 98 1.36 21.60 9.09
CA SER A 98 1.16 20.41 9.91
C SER A 98 1.06 19.13 9.07
N ILE A 99 1.30 17.97 9.70
CA ILE A 99 1.16 16.66 9.04
C ILE A 99 -0.32 16.38 8.76
N GLU A 100 -1.20 16.84 9.65
CA GLU A 100 -2.65 16.74 9.56
C GLU A 100 -3.19 17.45 8.31
N GLU A 101 -2.69 18.66 8.03
CA GLU A 101 -3.03 19.39 6.81
C GLU A 101 -2.63 18.62 5.55
N ILE A 102 -1.39 18.11 5.50
CA ILE A 102 -0.89 17.34 4.36
C ILE A 102 -1.74 16.08 4.16
N ASN A 103 -2.04 15.35 5.23
CA ASN A 103 -2.85 14.13 5.18
C ASN A 103 -4.28 14.43 4.68
N ALA A 104 -4.89 15.52 5.12
CA ALA A 104 -6.22 15.93 4.68
C ALA A 104 -6.25 16.23 3.17
N VAL A 105 -5.25 16.96 2.68
CA VAL A 105 -5.18 17.35 1.27
C VAL A 105 -4.80 16.17 0.36
N ILE A 106 -3.90 15.29 0.80
CA ILE A 106 -3.62 14.01 0.12
C ILE A 106 -4.89 13.16 0.03
N SER A 107 -5.65 13.05 1.12
CA SER A 107 -6.91 12.28 1.14
C SER A 107 -7.93 12.84 0.15
N LYS A 108 -8.02 14.17 0.04
CA LYS A 108 -8.87 14.83 -0.97
C LYS A 108 -8.44 14.49 -2.40
N GLN A 109 -7.16 14.56 -2.71
CA GLN A 109 -6.65 14.21 -4.05
C GLN A 109 -6.83 12.71 -4.35
N LEU A 110 -6.66 11.85 -3.35
CA LEU A 110 -6.94 10.42 -3.46
C LEU A 110 -8.41 10.17 -3.82
N GLU A 111 -9.34 10.87 -3.18
CA GLU A 111 -10.78 10.72 -3.46
C GLU A 111 -11.14 11.16 -4.89
N ILE A 112 -10.55 12.27 -5.36
CA ILE A 112 -10.67 12.71 -6.76
C ILE A 112 -10.13 11.62 -7.70
N HIS A 113 -8.99 11.03 -7.37
CA HIS A 113 -8.36 9.99 -8.17
C HIS A 113 -9.22 8.72 -8.26
N THR A 114 -9.78 8.26 -7.15
CA THR A 114 -10.58 7.03 -7.06
C THR A 114 -11.95 7.16 -7.72
N HIS A 115 -12.52 8.37 -7.75
CA HIS A 115 -13.79 8.69 -8.40
C HIS A 115 -13.65 9.13 -9.86
N LYS A 116 -12.43 9.15 -10.40
CA LYS A 116 -12.22 9.43 -11.83
C LYS A 116 -12.54 8.19 -12.67
N LEU A 117 -13.40 8.37 -13.68
CA LEU A 117 -13.71 7.35 -14.69
C LEU A 117 -12.45 6.81 -15.34
N PHE A 118 -12.45 5.51 -15.65
CA PHE A 118 -11.45 4.95 -16.54
C PHE A 118 -11.65 5.48 -17.97
N GLN A 119 -10.56 5.57 -18.72
CA GLN A 119 -10.63 6.05 -20.10
C GLN A 119 -11.52 5.13 -20.94
N GLY A 120 -12.58 5.70 -21.52
CA GLY A 120 -13.55 4.95 -22.34
C GLY A 120 -14.44 3.99 -21.55
N LYS A 121 -14.58 4.17 -20.24
CA LYS A 121 -15.48 3.36 -19.38
C LYS A 121 -16.44 4.26 -18.61
N ASP A 122 -17.55 3.67 -18.18
CA ASP A 122 -18.63 4.28 -17.41
C ASP A 122 -18.52 4.01 -15.89
N TYR A 123 -17.47 3.34 -15.44
CA TYR A 123 -17.21 3.05 -14.03
C TYR A 123 -15.89 3.63 -13.53
N ILE A 124 -15.81 3.78 -12.21
CA ILE A 124 -14.66 4.33 -11.47
C ILE A 124 -13.87 3.22 -10.76
N ARG A 125 -12.67 3.53 -10.24
CA ARG A 125 -11.82 2.58 -9.49
C ARG A 125 -12.55 2.00 -8.28
N LYS A 126 -13.19 2.86 -7.50
CA LYS A 126 -13.90 2.46 -6.27
C LYS A 126 -15.02 1.45 -6.54
N GLN A 127 -15.85 1.70 -7.56
CA GLN A 127 -16.91 0.78 -7.98
C GLN A 127 -16.35 -0.58 -8.43
N LEU A 128 -15.22 -0.59 -9.15
CA LEU A 128 -14.60 -1.83 -9.59
C LEU A 128 -14.09 -2.65 -8.38
N PHE A 129 -13.44 -2.00 -7.42
CA PHE A 129 -12.99 -2.62 -6.17
C PHE A 129 -14.16 -3.17 -5.36
N GLU A 130 -15.21 -2.37 -5.14
CA GLU A 130 -16.39 -2.77 -4.38
C GLU A 130 -17.11 -3.96 -5.00
N LYS A 131 -17.17 -4.02 -6.34
CA LYS A 131 -17.83 -5.09 -7.08
C LYS A 131 -17.03 -6.41 -7.07
N ASN A 132 -15.71 -6.33 -7.19
CA ASN A 132 -14.89 -7.51 -7.51
C ASN A 132 -14.00 -8.00 -6.36
N GLU A 133 -13.54 -7.10 -5.50
CA GLU A 133 -12.43 -7.38 -4.57
C GLU A 133 -12.84 -7.24 -3.11
N LYS A 134 -13.74 -6.29 -2.78
CA LYS A 134 -14.12 -5.99 -1.39
C LYS A 134 -14.69 -7.21 -0.65
N SER A 135 -15.45 -8.06 -1.32
CA SER A 135 -16.01 -9.30 -0.72
C SER A 135 -14.96 -10.39 -0.48
N MET A 136 -13.77 -10.29 -1.08
CA MET A 136 -12.67 -11.24 -0.90
C MET A 136 -11.78 -10.88 0.30
N LEU A 137 -11.99 -9.70 0.92
CA LEU A 137 -11.24 -9.28 2.09
C LEU A 137 -11.70 -10.03 3.35
N GLN A 138 -10.75 -10.41 4.18
CA GLN A 138 -11.01 -10.93 5.52
C GLN A 138 -11.34 -9.75 6.47
N SER A 139 -12.04 -10.04 7.57
CA SER A 139 -12.35 -9.02 8.58
C SER A 139 -11.09 -8.50 9.26
N LEU A 140 -11.07 -7.20 9.57
CA LEU A 140 -10.01 -6.60 10.38
C LEU A 140 -10.05 -7.16 11.82
N PRO A 141 -8.89 -7.43 12.44
CA PRO A 141 -8.82 -7.76 13.86
C PRO A 141 -9.28 -6.57 14.73
N PRO A 142 -9.70 -6.81 15.98
CA PRO A 142 -10.25 -5.78 16.86
C PRO A 142 -9.24 -4.69 17.26
N SER A 143 -7.94 -4.98 17.19
CA SER A 143 -6.88 -4.01 17.43
C SER A 143 -5.80 -4.06 16.34
N PRO A 144 -5.28 -2.90 15.90
CA PRO A 144 -4.15 -2.88 14.97
C PRO A 144 -2.87 -3.39 15.66
N LEU A 145 -1.88 -3.79 14.86
CA LEU A 145 -0.55 -4.10 15.39
C LEU A 145 0.17 -2.81 15.80
N SER A 146 0.65 -2.74 17.04
CA SER A 146 1.35 -1.60 17.65
C SER A 146 2.86 -1.64 17.45
#